data_AF-A0PA13-F1
#
_entry.id   AF-A0PA13-F1
#
_cell.length_a   1.000
_cell.length_b   1.000
_cell.length_c   1.000
_cell.angle_alpha   90.00
_cell.angle_beta   90.00
_cell.angle_gamma   90.00
#
_symmetry.space_group_name_H-M   'P 1'
#
loop_
_entity.id
_entity.type
_entity.pdbx_description
1 polymer ?
#
loop_
_entity_poly.entity_id
_entity_poly.type
_entity_poly.pdbx_seq_one_letter_code
_entity_poly.pdbx_strand_id
1 'polypeptide(L)'
;LLFIDNIFRFTQAGSEVSALLGRIPSAVGYQPTLATDMGTMQERITTTKKGSITSVQAIYVPADDLTDPAPATTFAHLDATTVLSRAIAELGIYPAVDPLDSTSRIMDPNIVGAEHYDVARGVQKILQDYKSLQDIIAIL
;
A
#
# COMPACT_ATOMS: atom_id res chain seq x y z
N LEU A 1 -12.46 -4.85 -14.18
CA LEU A 1 -12.14 -4.23 -12.87
C LEU A 1 -12.39 -5.28 -11.80
N LEU A 2 -11.51 -5.37 -10.79
CA LEU A 2 -11.62 -6.25 -9.63
C LEU A 2 -11.50 -5.39 -8.37
N PHE A 3 -12.43 -5.55 -7.42
CA PHE A 3 -12.39 -4.84 -6.14
C PHE A 3 -12.28 -5.87 -5.02
N ILE A 4 -11.25 -5.74 -4.19
CA ILE A 4 -11.03 -6.62 -3.03
C ILE A 4 -11.04 -5.77 -1.78
N ASP A 5 -12.01 -6.02 -0.90
CA ASP A 5 -12.11 -5.37 0.40
C ASP A 5 -12.39 -6.44 1.47
N ASN A 6 -11.44 -6.83 2.33
CA ASN A 6 -10.08 -6.32 2.53
C ASN A 6 -9.06 -7.45 2.34
N ILE A 7 -7.97 -7.22 1.59
CA ILE A 7 -6.99 -8.27 1.28
C ILE A 7 -6.25 -8.76 2.54
N PHE A 8 -6.11 -7.92 3.57
CA PHE A 8 -5.53 -8.35 4.85
C PHE A 8 -6.32 -9.49 5.49
N ARG A 9 -7.64 -9.57 5.28
CA ARG A 9 -8.49 -10.64 5.84
C ARG A 9 -8.19 -12.00 5.24
N PHE A 10 -7.68 -12.05 4.00
CA PHE A 10 -7.18 -13.29 3.40
C PHE A 10 -5.98 -13.82 4.19
N THR A 11 -5.02 -12.95 4.49
CA THR A 11 -3.85 -13.29 5.33
C THR A 11 -4.27 -13.71 6.74
N GLN A 12 -5.16 -12.95 7.38
CA GLN A 12 -5.62 -13.24 8.74
C GLN A 12 -6.27 -14.63 8.84
N ALA A 13 -7.17 -14.96 7.93
CA ALA A 13 -7.80 -16.27 7.88
C ALA A 13 -6.76 -17.39 7.66
N GLY A 14 -5.74 -17.13 6.84
CA GLY A 14 -4.60 -18.03 6.64
C GLY A 14 -3.84 -18.31 7.93
N SER A 15 -3.56 -17.28 8.74
CA SER A 15 -2.93 -17.42 10.06
C SER A 15 -3.76 -18.29 11.01
N GLU A 16 -5.07 -18.05 11.09
CA GLU A 16 -5.98 -18.80 11.97
C GLU A 16 -6.03 -20.29 11.59
N VAL A 17 -6.14 -20.60 10.29
CA VAL A 17 -6.12 -21.99 9.81
C VAL A 17 -4.76 -22.64 10.00
N SER A 18 -3.67 -21.91 9.77
CA SER A 18 -2.30 -22.41 9.98
C SER A 18 -2.05 -22.84 11.43
N ALA A 19 -2.58 -22.07 12.40
CA ALA A 19 -2.50 -22.40 13.81
C ALA A 19 -3.27 -23.70 14.13
N LEU A 20 -4.47 -23.87 13.57
CA LEU A 20 -5.27 -25.09 13.75
C LEU A 20 -4.63 -26.33 13.10
N LEU A 21 -3.88 -26.15 12.01
CA LEU A 21 -3.12 -27.22 11.35
C LEU A 21 -1.83 -27.60 12.10
N GLY A 22 -1.54 -26.97 13.25
CA GLY A 22 -0.35 -27.27 14.05
C GLY A 22 0.97 -26.83 13.42
N ARG A 23 0.93 -25.88 12.48
CA ARG A 23 2.15 -25.30 11.91
C ARG A 23 2.78 -24.34 12.91
N ILE A 24 4.11 -24.35 12.99
CA ILE A 24 4.85 -23.40 13.83
C ILE A 24 4.66 -21.98 13.27
N PRO A 25 4.22 -21.01 14.09
CA PRO A 25 4.03 -19.64 13.63
C PRO A 25 5.37 -18.98 13.28
N SER A 26 5.31 -18.04 12.32
CA SER A 26 6.44 -17.22 11.91
C SER A 26 6.44 -15.87 12.65
N ALA A 27 7.15 -14.87 12.11
CA ALA A 27 7.21 -13.51 12.63
C ALA A 27 5.80 -12.97 12.92
N VAL A 28 5.64 -12.34 14.09
CA VAL A 28 4.40 -11.66 14.52
C VAL A 28 3.17 -12.59 14.58
N GLY A 29 3.36 -13.91 14.53
CA GLY A 29 2.27 -14.90 14.61
C GLY A 29 1.62 -15.27 13.27
N TYR A 30 2.17 -14.81 12.15
CA TYR A 30 1.68 -15.19 10.82
C TYR A 30 2.05 -16.64 10.45
N GLN A 31 1.33 -17.19 9.48
CA GLN A 31 1.65 -18.49 8.91
C GLN A 31 3.04 -18.47 8.24
N PRO A 32 3.83 -19.56 8.32
CA PRO A 32 5.14 -19.64 7.66
C PRO A 32 5.06 -19.60 6.12
N THR A 33 3.87 -19.82 5.56
CA THR A 33 3.60 -19.80 4.12
C THR A 33 3.10 -18.45 3.60
N LEU A 34 3.11 -17.39 4.43
CA LEU A 34 2.48 -16.09 4.12
C LEU A 34 2.84 -15.55 2.73
N ALA A 35 4.14 -15.46 2.43
CA ALA A 35 4.61 -14.91 1.15
C ALA A 35 4.19 -15.78 -0.04
N THR A 36 4.24 -17.10 0.10
CA THR A 36 3.87 -18.05 -0.97
C THR A 36 2.37 -18.01 -1.25
N ASP A 37 1.54 -17.98 -0.19
CA ASP A 37 0.09 -17.93 -0.31
C ASP A 37 -0.37 -16.60 -0.94
N MET A 38 0.24 -15.49 -0.50
CA MET A 38 0.00 -14.16 -1.08
C MET A 38 0.41 -14.12 -2.55
N GLY A 39 1.62 -14.54 -2.89
CA GLY A 39 2.11 -14.55 -4.27
C GLY A 39 1.27 -15.41 -5.19
N THR A 40 0.89 -16.62 -4.77
CA THR A 40 0.04 -17.51 -5.57
C THR A 40 -1.30 -16.88 -5.93
N MET A 41 -1.86 -16.05 -5.04
CA MET A 41 -3.07 -15.31 -5.31
C MET A 41 -2.81 -14.08 -6.20
N GLN A 42 -1.87 -13.22 -5.82
CA GLN A 42 -1.63 -11.93 -6.46
C GLN A 42 -1.16 -12.08 -7.91
N GLU A 43 -0.34 -13.07 -8.22
CA GLU A 43 0.16 -13.31 -9.59
C GLU A 43 -0.95 -13.71 -10.58
N ARG A 44 -2.12 -14.13 -10.09
CA ARG A 44 -3.29 -14.39 -10.94
C ARG A 44 -4.01 -13.10 -11.36
N ILE A 45 -3.78 -12.01 -10.64
CA ILE A 45 -4.40 -10.71 -10.85
C ILE A 45 -3.45 -9.88 -11.71
N THR A 46 -3.49 -10.12 -13.03
CA THR A 46 -2.59 -9.44 -13.95
C THR A 46 -3.22 -9.22 -15.32
N THR A 47 -2.52 -8.49 -16.18
CA THR A 47 -2.89 -8.32 -17.58
C THR A 47 -2.25 -9.42 -18.43
N THR A 48 -3.05 -10.03 -19.30
CA THR A 48 -2.61 -11.06 -20.24
C THR A 48 -2.80 -10.60 -21.68
N LYS A 49 -2.32 -11.40 -22.64
CA LYS A 49 -2.59 -11.15 -24.07
C LYS A 49 -4.07 -11.26 -24.47
N LYS A 50 -4.92 -11.82 -23.61
CA LYS A 50 -6.36 -12.04 -23.88
C LYS A 50 -7.26 -10.97 -23.25
N GLY A 51 -6.73 -10.17 -22.33
CA GLY A 51 -7.50 -9.18 -21.58
C GLY A 51 -6.76 -8.72 -20.34
N SER A 52 -7.31 -7.72 -19.66
CA SER A 52 -6.70 -7.08 -18.49
C SER A 52 -7.61 -7.17 -17.26
N ILE A 53 -6.98 -7.31 -16.10
CA ILE A 53 -7.61 -7.12 -14.80
C ILE A 53 -6.93 -5.93 -14.13
N THR A 54 -7.68 -4.86 -13.91
CA THR A 54 -7.26 -3.76 -13.04
C THR A 54 -7.89 -3.99 -11.67
N SER A 55 -7.07 -4.24 -10.65
CA SER A 55 -7.52 -4.48 -9.28
C SER A 55 -7.32 -3.27 -8.38
N VAL A 56 -8.33 -2.94 -7.57
CA VAL A 56 -8.23 -2.02 -6.44
C VAL A 56 -8.44 -2.83 -5.17
N GLN A 57 -7.43 -2.84 -4.29
CA GLN A 57 -7.41 -3.69 -3.11
C GLN A 57 -7.29 -2.81 -1.86
N ALA A 58 -8.27 -2.90 -0.96
CA ALA A 58 -8.17 -2.27 0.35
C ALA A 58 -7.25 -3.13 1.24
N ILE A 59 -6.23 -2.49 1.81
CA ILE A 59 -5.26 -3.11 2.71
C ILE A 59 -5.44 -2.48 4.08
N TYR A 60 -5.90 -3.27 5.04
CA TYR A 60 -5.90 -2.86 6.44
C TYR A 60 -4.48 -2.98 7.00
N VAL A 61 -3.99 -1.91 7.61
CA VAL A 61 -2.70 -1.87 8.28
C VAL A 61 -2.94 -2.06 9.79
N PRO A 62 -2.51 -3.18 10.38
CA PRO A 62 -2.69 -3.41 11.81
C PRO A 62 -1.92 -2.36 12.63
N ALA A 63 -2.62 -1.71 13.56
CA ALA A 63 -2.04 -0.74 14.50
C ALA A 63 -1.23 0.39 13.83
N ASP A 64 -1.58 0.77 12.60
CA ASP A 64 -0.88 1.77 11.79
C ASP A 64 0.63 1.43 11.52
N ASP A 65 1.02 0.15 11.66
CA ASP A 65 2.39 -0.33 11.42
C ASP A 65 2.58 -0.88 10.01
N LEU A 66 3.19 -0.09 9.12
CA LEU A 66 3.53 -0.48 7.74
C LEU A 66 4.66 -1.53 7.67
N THR A 67 5.38 -1.78 8.77
CA THR A 67 6.45 -2.77 8.84
C THR A 67 5.94 -4.17 9.18
N ASP A 68 4.64 -4.31 9.48
CA ASP A 68 4.00 -5.60 9.68
C ASP A 68 4.19 -6.50 8.44
N PRO A 69 4.49 -7.81 8.61
CA PRO A 69 4.73 -8.73 7.50
C PRO A 69 3.59 -8.81 6.47
N ALA A 70 2.33 -8.64 6.87
CA ALA A 70 1.19 -8.75 5.97
C ALA A 70 1.09 -7.60 4.94
N PRO A 71 1.06 -6.31 5.34
CA PRO A 71 1.12 -5.21 4.38
C PRO A 71 2.45 -5.21 3.62
N ALA A 72 3.59 -5.48 4.28
CA ALA A 72 4.90 -5.49 3.62
C ALA A 72 4.99 -6.51 2.47
N THR A 73 4.46 -7.73 2.67
CA THR A 73 4.40 -8.74 1.60
C THR A 73 3.41 -8.38 0.50
N THR A 74 2.29 -7.74 0.85
CA THR A 74 1.28 -7.32 -0.13
C THR A 74 1.83 -6.20 -1.03
N PHE A 75 2.53 -5.22 -0.47
CA PHE A 75 3.06 -4.07 -1.23
C PHE A 75 4.03 -4.47 -2.33
N ALA A 76 4.78 -5.56 -2.16
CA ALA A 76 5.70 -6.06 -3.17
C ALA A 76 4.99 -6.48 -4.50
N HIS A 77 3.68 -6.74 -4.46
CA HIS A 77 2.89 -7.14 -5.63
C HIS A 77 2.07 -6.01 -6.26
N LEU A 78 2.11 -4.79 -5.71
CA LEU A 78 1.27 -3.68 -6.20
C LEU A 78 2.05 -2.73 -7.11
N ASP A 79 1.43 -2.35 -8.23
CA ASP A 79 1.99 -1.36 -9.15
C ASP A 79 1.84 0.09 -8.65
N ALA A 80 0.88 0.33 -7.75
CA ALA A 80 0.65 1.63 -7.13
C ALA A 80 0.11 1.46 -5.71
N THR A 81 0.52 2.36 -4.81
CA THR A 81 0.07 2.43 -3.43
C THR A 81 -0.57 3.78 -3.18
N THR A 82 -1.79 3.78 -2.65
CA THR A 82 -2.47 4.99 -2.18
C THR A 82 -2.64 4.86 -0.67
N VAL A 83 -1.85 5.62 0.08
CA VAL A 83 -1.83 5.59 1.54
C VAL A 83 -2.86 6.59 2.04
N LEU A 84 -3.71 6.16 2.98
CA LEU A 84 -4.67 7.03 3.64
C LEU A 84 -4.16 7.38 5.04
N SER A 85 -4.09 8.68 5.36
CA SER A 85 -3.53 9.17 6.61
C SER A 85 -4.63 9.70 7.54
N ARG A 86 -4.60 9.24 8.80
CA ARG A 86 -5.49 9.73 9.85
C ARG A 86 -5.29 11.22 10.11
N ALA A 87 -4.03 11.69 10.17
CA ALA A 87 -3.71 13.08 10.41
C ALA A 87 -4.29 14.02 9.33
N ILE A 88 -4.30 13.59 8.07
CA ILE A 88 -4.91 14.36 6.96
C ILE A 88 -6.43 14.40 7.10
N ALA A 89 -7.06 13.29 7.49
CA ALA A 89 -8.50 13.24 7.71
C ALA A 89 -8.95 14.14 8.88
N GLU A 90 -8.14 14.23 9.94
CA GLU A 90 -8.38 15.11 11.10
C GLU A 90 -8.35 16.60 10.74
N LEU A 91 -7.63 16.97 9.68
CA LEU A 91 -7.65 18.33 9.10
C LEU A 91 -8.92 18.60 8.25
N GLY A 92 -9.79 17.60 8.06
CA GLY A 92 -11.00 17.72 7.26
C GLY A 92 -10.79 17.60 5.75
N ILE A 93 -9.62 17.12 5.30
CA ILE A 93 -9.29 16.96 3.89
C ILE A 93 -9.77 15.59 3.39
N TYR A 94 -10.62 15.59 2.36
CA TYR A 94 -11.18 14.38 1.74
C TYR A 94 -10.99 14.38 0.22
N PRO A 95 -10.49 13.28 -0.37
CA PRO A 95 -10.04 12.04 0.28
C PRO A 95 -8.75 12.23 1.08
N ALA A 96 -8.58 11.49 2.18
CA ALA A 96 -7.46 11.62 3.12
C ALA A 96 -6.17 10.93 2.61
N VAL A 97 -5.82 11.16 1.34
CA VAL A 97 -4.65 10.57 0.69
C VAL A 97 -3.38 11.29 1.15
N ASP A 98 -2.38 10.54 1.56
CA ASP A 98 -1.03 11.08 1.80
C ASP A 98 -0.28 11.24 0.48
N PRO A 99 0.02 12.47 0.04
CA PRO A 99 0.66 12.72 -1.26
C PRO A 99 2.16 12.42 -1.28
N LEU A 100 2.80 12.26 -0.11
CA LEU A 100 4.22 11.97 0.02
C LEU A 100 4.47 10.46 0.16
N ASP A 101 3.59 9.74 0.87
CA ASP A 101 3.70 8.30 1.07
C ASP A 101 3.02 7.46 -0.03
N SER A 102 2.12 8.08 -0.82
CA SER A 102 1.51 7.41 -1.98
C SER A 102 2.46 7.38 -3.19
N THR A 103 2.56 6.23 -3.86
CA THR A 103 3.49 6.04 -4.97
C THR A 103 2.86 5.26 -6.12
N SER A 104 3.46 5.38 -7.30
CA SER A 104 3.08 4.57 -8.46
C SER A 104 4.29 4.29 -9.34
N ARG A 105 4.39 3.06 -9.82
CA ARG A 105 5.44 2.63 -10.75
C ARG A 105 5.41 3.37 -12.08
N ILE A 106 4.22 3.79 -12.52
CA ILE A 106 4.06 4.50 -13.79
C ILE A 106 4.34 6.00 -13.69
N MET A 107 4.71 6.51 -12.50
CA MET A 107 5.17 7.90 -12.33
C MET A 107 6.60 8.05 -12.86
N ASP A 108 6.74 7.88 -14.17
CA ASP A 108 7.97 7.95 -14.96
C ASP A 108 7.72 8.87 -16.17
N PRO A 109 8.59 9.85 -16.45
CA PRO A 109 8.39 10.79 -17.56
C PRO A 109 8.32 10.11 -18.94
N ASN A 110 8.85 8.90 -19.09
CA ASN A 110 8.74 8.11 -20.32
C ASN A 110 7.35 7.48 -20.52
N ILE A 111 6.54 7.39 -19.46
CA ILE A 111 5.19 6.82 -19.48
C ILE A 111 4.14 7.95 -19.44
N VAL A 112 4.26 8.88 -18.49
CA VAL A 112 3.25 9.94 -18.28
C VAL A 112 3.58 11.25 -19.02
N GLY A 113 4.78 11.37 -19.59
CA GLY A 113 5.28 12.61 -20.19
C GLY A 113 5.98 13.52 -19.18
N ALA A 114 6.89 14.36 -19.69
CA ALA A 114 7.71 15.25 -18.86
C ALA A 114 6.88 16.27 -18.08
N GLU A 115 5.90 16.91 -18.73
CA GLU A 115 5.07 17.94 -18.08
C GLU A 115 4.31 17.39 -16.86
N HIS A 116 3.64 16.24 -17.00
CA HIS A 116 2.93 15.60 -15.88
C HIS A 116 3.91 15.23 -14.76
N TYR A 117 5.03 14.62 -15.11
CA TYR A 117 6.05 14.24 -14.13
C TYR A 117 6.59 15.44 -13.36
N ASP A 118 6.96 16.52 -14.04
CA ASP A 118 7.56 17.71 -13.44
C ASP A 118 6.57 18.45 -12.55
N VAL A 119 5.29 18.55 -12.97
CA VAL A 119 4.23 19.12 -12.13
C VAL A 119 4.03 18.29 -10.86
N ALA A 120 3.92 16.96 -10.99
CA ALA A 120 3.73 16.07 -9.84
C ALA A 120 4.90 16.15 -8.85
N ARG A 121 6.15 16.14 -9.34
CA ARG A 121 7.35 16.28 -8.50
C ARG A 121 7.47 17.66 -7.87
N GLY A 122 7.06 18.72 -8.57
CA GLY A 122 7.00 20.07 -8.02
C GLY A 122 6.04 20.17 -6.84
N VAL A 123 4.85 19.59 -6.96
CA VAL A 123 3.86 19.53 -5.86
C VAL A 123 4.42 18.76 -4.66
N GLN A 124 5.00 17.57 -4.89
CA GLN A 124 5.60 16.77 -3.80
C GLN A 124 6.73 17.53 -3.09
N LYS A 125 7.59 18.23 -3.83
CA LYS A 125 8.67 19.02 -3.26
C LYS A 125 8.15 20.11 -2.32
N ILE A 126 7.17 20.89 -2.77
CA ILE A 126 6.59 21.97 -1.96
C ILE A 126 5.96 21.42 -0.67
N LEU A 127 5.25 20.28 -0.75
CA LEU A 127 4.64 19.65 0.40
C LEU A 127 5.67 19.08 1.38
N GLN A 128 6.77 18.52 0.88
CA GLN A 128 7.88 18.06 1.71
C GLN A 128 8.55 19.21 2.45
N ASP A 129 8.82 20.33 1.75
CA ASP A 129 9.39 21.54 2.36
C ASP A 129 8.45 22.10 3.45
N TYR A 130 7.14 22.12 3.18
CA TYR A 130 6.13 22.52 4.17
C TYR A 130 6.17 21.65 5.44
N LYS A 131 6.21 20.33 5.29
CA LYS A 131 6.28 19.39 6.42
C LYS A 131 7.53 19.63 7.28
N SER A 132 8.68 19.80 6.65
CA SER A 132 9.93 20.12 7.37
C SER A 132 9.89 21.46 8.10
N LEU A 133 9.18 22.47 7.56
CA LEU A 133 8.98 23.75 8.25
C LEU A 133 8.00 23.65 9.42
N GLN A 134 6.96 22.81 9.32
CA GLN A 134 6.04 22.57 10.45
C GLN A 134 6.77 21.98 11.66
N ASP A 135 7.72 21.06 11.47
CA ASP A 135 8.51 20.48 12.55
C ASP A 135 9.32 21.55 13.30
N ILE A 136 9.83 22.57 12.59
CA ILE A 136 10.53 23.71 13.19
C ILE A 136 9.55 24.60 13.96
N ILE A 137 8.39 24.90 13.37
CA ILE A 137 7.35 25.74 14.00
C ILE A 137 6.86 25.12 15.30
N ALA A 138 6.73 23.78 15.37
CA ALA A 138 6.24 23.09 16.56
C ALA A 138 7.18 23.19 17.79
N ILE A 139 8.45 23.56 17.59
CA ILE A 139 9.44 23.73 18.67
C ILE A 139 9.45 25.16 19.22
N LEU A 140 8.99 26.14 18.44
CA LEU A 140 8.91 27.57 18.80
C LEU A 140 7.65 27.88 19.62
#